data_AF-A0A835W361-F1
#
_entry.id   AF-A0A835W361-F1
#
_cell.length_a   1.000
_cell.length_b   1.000
_cell.length_c   1.000
_cell.angle_alpha   90.00
_cell.angle_beta   90.00
_cell.angle_gamma   90.00
#
_symmetry.space_group_name_H-M   'P 1'
#
loop_
_entity.id
_entity.type
_entity.pdbx_description
1 polymer ?
#
loop_
_entity_poly.entity_id
_entity_poly.type
_entity_poly.pdbx_seq_one_letter_code
_entity_poly.pdbx_strand_id
1 'polypeptide(L)'
;MNSELPRPDTLVRDLAEQLRPEYVVFLTNVPGVFDRPPEEQGARLLRRIVVRPGGGWRVAEVEGGGLGGGGSGGGESGVRMSVDAHDATGGIALKVEEAAAVARLGIPVVIAQAGSEDGDAACRLGPQVALQAAGTAAAAAAAGAAGGGWRGTLVVLE
;
A
#
# COMPACT_ATOMS: atom_id res chain seq x y z
N MET A 1 -23.81 17.91 -21.99
CA MET A 1 -23.52 16.62 -21.34
C MET A 1 -22.14 16.20 -21.83
N ASN A 2 -21.09 16.68 -21.17
CA ASN A 2 -19.72 16.32 -21.54
C ASN A 2 -19.34 15.11 -20.70
N SER A 3 -19.46 13.93 -21.28
CA SER A 3 -18.90 12.70 -20.74
C SER A 3 -17.41 12.65 -21.10
N GLU A 4 -16.58 13.35 -20.33
CA GLU A 4 -15.18 12.96 -20.21
C GLU A 4 -15.18 11.56 -19.58
N LEU A 5 -14.66 10.57 -20.31
CA LEU A 5 -14.44 9.25 -19.76
C LEU A 5 -13.54 9.40 -18.52
N PRO A 6 -13.93 8.89 -17.34
CA PRO A 6 -13.10 8.98 -16.16
C PRO A 6 -11.76 8.31 -16.45
N ARG A 7 -10.67 8.95 -16.05
CA ARG A 7 -9.35 8.31 -16.13
C ARG A 7 -9.43 6.98 -15.36
N PRO A 8 -8.75 5.91 -15.81
CA PRO A 8 -8.81 4.61 -15.13
C PRO A 8 -8.48 4.71 -13.63
N ASP A 9 -7.67 5.69 -13.23
CA ASP A 9 -7.32 5.97 -11.84
C ASP A 9 -8.49 6.55 -11.03
N THR A 10 -9.34 7.42 -11.61
CA THR A 10 -10.50 7.98 -10.90
C THR A 10 -11.67 7.00 -10.81
N LEU A 11 -11.68 5.97 -11.66
CA LEU A 11 -12.75 4.98 -11.73
C LEU A 11 -12.89 4.18 -10.42
N VAL A 12 -11.78 3.81 -9.80
CA VAL A 12 -11.80 3.10 -8.51
C VAL A 12 -12.36 4.01 -7.43
N ARG A 13 -11.88 5.24 -7.33
CA ARG A 13 -12.41 6.21 -6.37
C ARG A 13 -13.91 6.44 -6.55
N ASP A 14 -14.35 6.68 -7.78
CA ASP A 14 -15.77 6.93 -8.07
C ASP A 14 -16.64 5.73 -7.67
N LEU A 15 -16.18 4.51 -7.98
CA LEU A 15 -16.85 3.28 -7.55
C LEU A 15 -16.82 3.10 -6.04
N ALA A 16 -15.73 3.43 -5.36
CA ALA A 16 -15.60 3.34 -3.91
C ALA A 16 -16.51 4.36 -3.19
N GLU A 17 -16.64 5.57 -3.74
CA GLU A 17 -17.56 6.60 -3.24
C GLU A 17 -19.03 6.13 -3.36
N GLN A 18 -19.39 5.48 -4.46
CA GLN A 18 -20.76 5.01 -4.71
C GLN A 18 -21.11 3.73 -3.97
N LEU A 19 -20.23 2.72 -4.03
CA LEU A 19 -20.53 1.37 -3.54
C LEU A 19 -20.14 1.15 -2.08
N ARG A 20 -19.25 1.99 -1.53
CA ARG A 20 -18.76 1.88 -0.14
C ARG A 20 -18.33 0.45 0.22
N PRO A 21 -17.46 -0.21 -0.57
CA PRO A 21 -17.04 -1.57 -0.30
C PRO A 21 -16.32 -1.70 1.05
N GLU A 22 -16.29 -2.91 1.59
CA GLU A 22 -15.56 -3.21 2.85
C GLU A 22 -14.05 -2.98 2.71
N TYR A 23 -13.51 -3.24 1.52
CA TYR A 23 -12.12 -2.98 1.17
C TYR A 23 -11.92 -2.92 -0.35
N VAL A 24 -10.78 -2.40 -0.78
CA VAL A 24 -10.33 -2.39 -2.18
C VAL A 24 -8.98 -3.10 -2.29
N VAL A 25 -8.78 -3.85 -3.36
CA VAL A 25 -7.50 -4.51 -3.65
C VAL A 25 -6.92 -3.99 -4.95
N PHE A 26 -5.71 -3.46 -4.89
CA PHE A 26 -4.90 -3.11 -6.05
C PHE A 26 -3.89 -4.22 -6.33
N LEU A 27 -4.15 -4.98 -7.39
CA LEU A 27 -3.24 -5.99 -7.87
C LEU A 27 -2.19 -5.36 -8.80
N THR A 28 -0.92 -5.64 -8.54
CA THR A 28 0.20 -5.13 -9.33
C THR A 28 1.20 -6.24 -9.65
N ASN A 29 2.24 -5.95 -10.43
CA ASN A 29 3.25 -6.94 -10.82
C ASN A 29 4.37 -7.12 -9.78
N VAL A 30 4.30 -6.40 -8.65
CA VAL A 30 5.27 -6.44 -7.55
C VAL A 30 4.55 -6.67 -6.22
N PRO A 31 5.22 -7.15 -5.15
CA PRO A 31 4.57 -7.48 -3.88
C PRO A 31 3.77 -6.35 -3.22
N GLY A 32 4.13 -5.09 -3.46
CA GLY A 32 3.42 -3.93 -2.93
C GLY A 32 4.23 -2.65 -3.16
N VAL A 33 4.11 -1.69 -2.25
CA VAL A 33 4.80 -0.40 -2.33
C VAL A 33 6.17 -0.51 -1.67
N PHE A 34 7.23 -0.13 -2.36
CA PHE A 34 8.60 -0.14 -1.82
C PHE A 34 9.09 1.28 -1.50
N ASP A 35 10.11 1.40 -0.65
CA ASP A 35 10.75 2.69 -0.30
C ASP A 35 11.59 3.30 -1.45
N ARG A 36 11.81 2.52 -2.51
CA ARG A 36 12.50 2.84 -3.77
C ARG A 36 12.09 1.78 -4.82
N PRO A 37 12.47 1.90 -6.10
CA PRO A 37 12.21 0.87 -7.11
C PRO A 37 12.64 -0.54 -6.64
N PRO A 38 11.80 -1.56 -6.82
CA PRO A 38 12.06 -2.91 -6.31
C PRO A 38 13.28 -3.59 -6.95
N GLU A 39 13.74 -3.09 -8.11
CA GLU A 39 14.96 -3.53 -8.79
C GLU A 39 16.24 -3.02 -8.12
N GLU A 40 16.16 -1.98 -7.29
CA GLU A 40 17.31 -1.43 -6.58
C GLU A 40 17.69 -2.26 -5.35
N GLN A 41 19.00 -2.41 -5.13
CA GLN A 41 19.51 -3.12 -3.95
C GLN A 41 19.07 -2.41 -2.65
N GLY A 42 18.55 -3.21 -1.72
CA GLY A 42 18.07 -2.73 -0.43
C GLY A 42 16.69 -2.06 -0.48
N ALA A 43 15.92 -2.24 -1.57
CA ALA A 43 14.51 -1.87 -1.59
C ALA A 43 13.73 -2.63 -0.51
N ARG A 44 12.95 -1.89 0.29
CA ARG A 44 12.16 -2.47 1.38
C ARG A 44 10.68 -2.26 1.16
N LEU A 45 9.90 -3.32 1.33
CA LEU A 45 8.45 -3.27 1.20
C LEU A 45 7.84 -2.49 2.37
N LEU A 46 7.06 -1.46 2.06
CA LEU A 46 6.24 -0.71 3.00
C LEU A 46 5.04 -1.60 3.35
N ARG A 47 4.99 -2.11 4.57
CA ARG A 47 3.96 -3.06 5.02
C ARG A 47 2.66 -2.37 5.38
N ARG A 48 2.76 -1.16 5.95
CA ARG A 48 1.61 -0.38 6.38
C ARG A 48 1.83 1.10 6.13
N ILE A 49 0.85 1.72 5.47
CA ILE A 49 0.75 3.16 5.26
C ILE A 49 -0.50 3.66 5.97
N VAL A 50 -0.36 4.73 6.73
CA VAL A 50 -1.44 5.39 7.47
C VAL A 50 -1.70 6.74 6.83
N VAL A 51 -2.95 6.99 6.49
CA VAL A 51 -3.41 8.20 5.80
C VAL A 51 -4.15 9.07 6.78
N ARG A 52 -3.75 10.32 6.91
CA ARG A 52 -4.41 11.31 7.74
C ARG A 52 -5.67 11.83 7.03
N PRO A 53 -6.71 12.24 7.77
CA PRO A 53 -7.91 12.85 7.18
C PRO A 53 -7.61 14.05 6.25
N GLY A 54 -6.57 14.82 6.60
CA GLY A 54 -6.09 15.98 5.83
C GLY A 54 -5.32 15.65 4.55
N GLY A 55 -5.14 14.38 4.18
CA GLY A 55 -4.50 13.98 2.91
C GLY A 55 -3.01 13.65 3.00
N GLY A 56 -2.32 14.06 4.06
CA GLY A 56 -0.98 13.57 4.34
C GLY A 56 -1.01 12.08 4.72
N TRP A 57 0.00 11.30 4.34
CA TRP A 57 0.13 9.90 4.76
C TRP A 57 1.46 9.69 5.47
N ARG A 58 1.71 8.52 6.07
CA ARG A 58 3.01 8.15 6.62
C ARG A 58 3.18 6.65 6.57
N VAL A 59 4.41 6.19 6.51
CA VAL A 59 4.70 4.76 6.63
C VAL A 59 4.69 4.39 8.11
N ALA A 60 3.84 3.44 8.48
CA ALA A 60 3.78 2.92 9.84
C ALA A 60 4.70 1.70 10.02
N GLU A 61 4.82 0.86 9.01
CA GLU A 61 5.58 -0.39 9.08
C GLU A 61 6.33 -0.64 7.77
N VAL A 62 7.58 -1.11 7.89
CA VAL A 62 8.45 -1.50 6.78
C VAL A 62 8.98 -2.91 7.02
N GLU A 63 9.18 -3.65 5.94
CA GLU A 63 9.86 -4.95 5.97
C GLU A 63 11.23 -4.82 6.66
N GLY A 64 11.47 -5.71 7.64
CA GLY A 64 12.67 -5.66 8.47
C GLY A 64 12.55 -4.86 9.77
N GLY A 65 11.34 -4.41 10.16
CA GLY A 65 11.07 -3.91 11.52
C GLY A 65 11.48 -2.45 11.77
N GLY A 66 11.78 -1.69 10.72
CA GLY A 66 11.98 -0.24 10.84
C GLY A 66 10.65 0.51 10.86
N LEU A 67 10.50 1.47 11.78
CA LEU A 67 9.53 2.55 11.61
C LEU A 67 9.90 3.27 10.30
N GLY A 68 9.03 3.20 9.30
CA GLY A 68 9.21 4.02 8.11
C GLY A 68 9.19 5.48 8.55
N GLY A 69 10.22 6.23 8.16
CA GLY A 69 10.30 7.66 8.44
C GLY A 69 8.96 8.33 8.11
N GLY A 70 8.37 9.00 9.10
CA GLY A 70 7.04 9.57 8.99
C GLY A 70 7.00 10.67 7.94
N GLY A 71 6.52 10.36 6.74
CA GLY A 71 6.38 11.32 5.65
C GLY A 71 4.97 11.88 5.51
N SER A 72 4.48 12.62 6.52
CA SER A 72 3.28 13.45 6.37
C SER A 72 3.46 14.31 5.13
N GLY A 73 2.52 14.21 4.17
CA GLY A 73 2.58 14.95 2.91
C GLY A 73 3.07 16.39 3.10
N GLY A 74 4.27 16.66 2.57
CA GLY A 74 4.98 17.93 2.67
C GLY A 74 6.41 17.84 3.21
N GLY A 75 7.35 17.28 2.44
CA GLY A 75 8.80 17.57 2.56
C GLY A 75 9.64 16.81 3.62
N GLU A 76 10.79 16.31 3.16
CA GLU A 76 12.02 15.94 3.89
C GLU A 76 12.00 14.78 4.90
N SER A 77 12.36 13.58 4.43
CA SER A 77 13.67 12.93 4.68
C SER A 77 13.55 11.40 4.71
N GLY A 78 14.12 10.73 3.70
CA GLY A 78 14.49 9.30 3.77
C GLY A 78 13.81 8.36 2.78
N VAL A 79 12.63 8.70 2.23
CA VAL A 79 12.10 8.01 1.05
C VAL A 79 12.62 8.79 -0.16
N ARG A 80 13.60 8.21 -0.88
CA ARG A 80 13.96 8.74 -2.19
C ARG A 80 12.79 8.39 -3.11
N MET A 81 11.82 9.29 -3.15
CA MET A 81 10.92 9.44 -4.29
C MET A 81 11.76 10.00 -5.44
N SER A 82 12.82 9.26 -5.83
CA SER A 82 13.74 9.65 -6.88
C SER A 82 12.89 9.78 -8.12
N VAL A 83 12.61 11.03 -8.50
CA VAL A 83 12.10 11.36 -9.82
C VAL A 83 13.29 11.21 -10.76
N ASP A 84 13.80 9.98 -10.90
CA ASP A 84 14.78 9.70 -11.94
C ASP A 84 14.02 9.75 -13.26
N ALA A 85 14.54 10.57 -14.17
CA ALA A 85 13.93 11.03 -15.41
C ALA A 85 13.65 9.93 -16.47
N HIS A 86 13.66 8.68 -16.04
CA HIS A 86 13.43 7.49 -16.85
C HIS A 86 12.42 6.52 -16.22
N ASP A 87 11.89 6.81 -15.03
CA ASP A 87 10.74 6.08 -14.49
C ASP A 87 9.45 6.66 -15.08
N ALA A 88 8.63 5.80 -15.67
CA ALA A 88 7.43 6.19 -16.40
C ALA A 88 6.43 6.88 -15.44
N THR A 89 6.48 8.21 -15.38
CA THR A 89 5.42 9.14 -14.96
C THR A 89 4.39 8.55 -13.98
N GLY A 90 4.73 8.49 -12.68
CA GLY A 90 3.74 8.45 -11.60
C GLY A 90 3.54 7.12 -10.85
N GLY A 91 4.23 6.04 -11.18
CA GLY A 91 3.91 4.68 -10.70
C GLY A 91 3.65 4.48 -9.20
N ILE A 92 4.59 4.82 -8.31
CA ILE A 92 4.41 4.60 -6.85
C ILE A 92 3.64 5.75 -6.19
N ALA A 93 4.00 7.00 -6.50
CA ALA A 93 3.35 8.17 -5.93
C ALA A 93 1.85 8.19 -6.26
N LEU A 94 1.48 7.96 -7.52
CA LEU A 94 0.08 7.96 -7.95
C LEU A 94 -0.69 6.77 -7.37
N LYS A 95 -0.09 5.58 -7.27
CA LYS A 95 -0.74 4.41 -6.64
C LYS A 95 -0.99 4.64 -5.15
N VAL A 96 -0.04 5.26 -4.45
CA VAL A 96 -0.20 5.59 -3.03
C VAL A 96 -1.19 6.74 -2.86
N GLU A 97 -1.16 7.75 -3.72
CA GLU A 97 -2.12 8.86 -3.70
C GLU A 97 -3.55 8.39 -3.95
N GLU A 98 -3.75 7.49 -4.93
CA GLU A 98 -5.06 6.91 -5.22
C GLU A 98 -5.53 5.99 -4.09
N ALA A 99 -4.65 5.12 -3.58
CA ALA A 99 -4.95 4.31 -2.40
C ALA A 99 -5.25 5.18 -1.17
N ALA A 100 -4.57 6.32 -1.02
CA ALA A 100 -4.82 7.28 0.05
C ALA A 100 -6.15 8.01 -0.14
N ALA A 101 -6.54 8.33 -1.38
CA ALA A 101 -7.83 8.93 -1.67
C ALA A 101 -8.97 7.97 -1.29
N VAL A 102 -8.86 6.68 -1.64
CA VAL A 102 -9.83 5.64 -1.23
C VAL A 102 -9.81 5.43 0.28
N ALA A 103 -8.62 5.36 0.91
CA ALA A 103 -8.48 5.21 2.35
C ALA A 103 -9.14 6.36 3.12
N ARG A 104 -9.11 7.59 2.60
CA ARG A 104 -9.81 8.75 3.21
C ARG A 104 -11.32 8.62 3.22
N LEU A 105 -11.89 7.77 2.38
CA LEU A 105 -13.30 7.40 2.46
C LEU A 105 -13.58 6.46 3.66
N GLY A 106 -12.55 6.03 4.40
CA GLY A 106 -12.65 5.01 5.44
C GLY A 106 -12.69 3.59 4.86
N ILE A 107 -12.27 3.42 3.61
CA ILE A 107 -12.23 2.14 2.91
C ILE A 107 -10.77 1.67 2.87
N PRO A 108 -10.40 0.61 3.59
CA PRO A 108 -9.02 0.13 3.59
C PRO A 108 -8.63 -0.42 2.22
N VAL A 109 -7.38 -0.15 1.81
CA VAL A 109 -6.82 -0.59 0.53
C VAL A 109 -5.67 -1.54 0.75
N VAL A 110 -5.67 -2.67 0.04
CA VAL A 110 -4.57 -3.64 0.04
C VAL A 110 -3.90 -3.63 -1.32
N ILE A 111 -2.57 -3.52 -1.34
CA ILE A 111 -1.76 -3.59 -2.54
C ILE A 111 -0.95 -4.88 -2.49
N ALA A 112 -1.10 -5.73 -3.50
CA ALA A 112 -0.49 -7.06 -3.54
C ALA A 112 -0.11 -7.49 -4.98
N GLN A 113 0.75 -8.50 -5.11
CA GLN A 113 1.18 -9.00 -6.40
C GLN A 113 0.14 -9.93 -7.05
N ALA A 114 -0.26 -9.62 -8.28
CA ALA A 114 -1.11 -10.47 -9.11
C ALA A 114 -0.45 -11.84 -9.37
N GLY A 115 -1.25 -12.91 -9.32
CA GLY A 115 -0.78 -14.27 -9.58
C GLY A 115 0.10 -14.87 -8.47
N SER A 116 0.21 -14.20 -7.32
CA SER A 116 0.88 -14.73 -6.13
C SER A 116 -0.14 -15.23 -5.10
N GLU A 117 0.31 -16.09 -4.17
CA GLU A 117 -0.50 -16.51 -3.01
C GLU A 117 -0.92 -15.31 -2.17
N ASP A 118 -0.06 -14.29 -2.07
CA ASP A 118 -0.38 -13.04 -1.40
C ASP A 118 -1.51 -12.29 -2.14
N GLY A 119 -1.43 -12.15 -3.46
CA GLY A 119 -2.50 -11.52 -4.25
C GLY A 119 -3.86 -12.19 -4.07
N ASP A 120 -3.87 -13.51 -4.08
CA ASP A 120 -5.08 -14.33 -3.87
C ASP A 120 -5.62 -14.17 -2.43
N ALA A 121 -4.75 -14.17 -1.43
CA ALA A 121 -5.14 -13.93 -0.05
C ALA A 121 -5.64 -12.49 0.20
N ALA A 122 -5.07 -11.47 -0.44
CA ALA A 122 -5.61 -10.10 -0.41
C ALA A 122 -7.04 -10.04 -0.95
N CYS A 123 -7.32 -10.70 -2.08
CA CYS A 123 -8.67 -10.71 -2.66
C CYS A 123 -9.69 -11.38 -1.73
N ARG A 124 -9.31 -12.48 -1.06
CA ARG A 124 -10.21 -13.24 -0.19
C ARG A 124 -10.41 -12.65 1.21
N LEU A 125 -9.34 -12.13 1.81
CA LEU A 125 -9.31 -11.74 3.22
C LEU A 125 -9.24 -10.22 3.42
N GLY A 126 -8.91 -9.47 2.36
CA GLY A 126 -8.79 -8.02 2.41
C GLY A 126 -7.78 -7.59 3.49
N PRO A 127 -8.09 -6.59 4.32
CA PRO A 127 -7.20 -6.07 5.36
C PRO A 127 -6.83 -7.11 6.44
N GLN A 128 -7.65 -8.15 6.60
CA GLN A 128 -7.41 -9.18 7.62
C GLN A 128 -6.12 -9.95 7.36
N VAL A 129 -5.69 -10.05 6.10
CA VAL A 129 -4.45 -10.76 5.75
C VAL A 129 -3.22 -10.14 6.41
N ALA A 130 -3.17 -8.81 6.50
CA ALA A 130 -2.09 -8.08 7.15
C ALA A 130 -2.16 -8.21 8.68
N LEU A 131 -3.37 -8.20 9.26
CA LEU A 131 -3.58 -8.37 10.70
C LEU A 131 -3.23 -9.78 11.18
N GLN A 132 -3.64 -10.79 10.42
CA GLN A 132 -3.30 -12.19 10.68
C GLN A 132 -1.81 -12.41 10.56
N ALA A 133 -1.16 -11.83 9.55
CA ALA A 133 0.29 -11.92 9.39
C ALA A 133 1.06 -11.28 10.54
N ALA A 134 0.61 -10.13 11.05
CA ALA A 134 1.19 -9.51 12.23
C ALA A 134 1.05 -10.41 13.47
N GLY A 135 -0.11 -11.04 13.65
CA GLY A 135 -0.34 -12.01 14.73
C GLY A 135 0.54 -13.26 14.62
N THR A 136 0.67 -13.83 13.41
CA THR A 136 1.55 -14.98 13.16
C THR A 136 3.02 -14.62 13.28
N ALA A 137 3.43 -13.41 12.87
CA ALA A 137 4.80 -12.94 13.02
C ALA A 137 5.16 -12.73 14.49
N ALA A 138 4.25 -12.18 15.31
CA ALA A 138 4.44 -12.07 16.75
C ALA A 138 4.58 -13.45 17.41
N ALA A 139 3.75 -14.42 17.01
CA ALA A 139 3.84 -15.80 17.51
C ALA A 139 5.13 -16.51 17.03
N ALA A 140 5.54 -16.32 15.78
CA ALA A 140 6.76 -16.90 15.21
C ALA A 140 8.02 -16.30 15.82
N ALA A 141 8.04 -14.99 16.09
CA ALA A 141 9.12 -14.32 16.82
C ALA A 141 9.25 -14.87 18.25
N ALA A 142 8.12 -15.14 18.93
CA ALA A 142 8.13 -15.82 20.22
C ALA A 142 8.64 -17.28 20.13
N ALA A 143 8.47 -17.93 18.99
CA ALA A 143 8.90 -19.31 18.72
C ALA A 143 10.28 -19.45 18.04
N GLY A 144 10.98 -18.34 17.76
CA GLY A 144 12.28 -18.35 17.09
C GLY A 144 12.27 -18.81 15.62
N ALA A 145 11.10 -18.84 14.97
CA ALA A 145 10.95 -19.23 13.58
C ALA A 145 10.94 -18.00 12.65
N ALA A 146 11.70 -18.06 11.56
CA ALA A 146 11.62 -17.06 10.48
C ALA A 146 10.29 -17.25 9.74
N GLY A 147 9.24 -16.57 10.19
CA GLY A 147 7.92 -16.64 9.60
C GLY A 147 7.94 -16.18 8.15
N GLY A 148 7.54 -17.07 7.23
CA GLY A 148 7.10 -16.69 5.89
C GLY A 148 5.85 -15.83 6.02
N GLY A 149 6.05 -14.53 6.19
CA GLY A 149 4.98 -13.57 6.39
C GLY A 149 4.38 -13.14 5.06
N TRP A 150 3.06 -12.93 5.06
CA TRP A 150 2.29 -12.16 4.07
C TRP A 150 3.15 -11.08 3.42
N ARG A 151 3.11 -10.92 2.09
CA ARG A 151 3.78 -9.82 1.36
C ARG A 151 2.78 -8.92 0.65
N GLY A 152 2.56 -7.75 1.26
CA GLY A 152 1.75 -6.69 0.68
C GLY A 152 1.84 -5.40 1.49
N THR A 153 1.19 -4.36 0.97
CA THR A 153 1.04 -3.05 1.62
C THR A 153 -0.42 -2.84 2.01
N LEU A 154 -0.67 -2.58 3.29
CA LEU A 154 -1.97 -2.14 3.79
C LEU A 154 -2.00 -0.62 3.90
N VAL A 155 -2.97 0.03 3.25
CA VAL A 155 -3.22 1.47 3.35
C VAL A 155 -4.53 1.70 4.09
N VAL A 156 -4.47 2.43 5.19
CA VAL A 156 -5.63 2.68 6.07
C VAL A 156 -5.68 4.14 6.50
N LEU A 157 -6.88 4.61 6.83
CA LEU A 157 -7.04 5.89 7.53
C LEU A 157 -6.51 5.78 8.97
N GLU A 158 -5.89 6.85 9.47
CA GLU A 158 -5.44 7.00 10.87
C GLU A 158 -6.60 6.95 11.87
#